data_AF-A0AAV4BQW5-F1
#
_entry.id   AF-A0AAV4BQW5-F1
#
_cell.length_a   1.000
_cell.length_b   1.000
_cell.length_c   1.000
_cell.angle_alpha   90.00
_cell.angle_beta   90.00
_cell.angle_gamma   90.00
#
_symmetry.space_group_name_H-M   'P 1'
#
loop_
_entity.id
_entity.type
_entity.pdbx_description
1 polymer ?
#
loop_
_entity_poly.entity_id
_entity_poly.type
_entity_poly.pdbx_seq_one_letter_code
_entity_poly.pdbx_strand_id
1 'polypeptide(L)'
;MADEATPRPTTRREPEVLSDASLTILANGVGRQDLKGLELAMFLNIPTTTIVNCINEVTHKFLTTEGTENERASVALKCVLLWKNMTKDTKTRERVKSLEKALREIGKPDIADSFMERHQNNMELSGEMFL
;
A
#
# COMPACT_ATOMS: atom_id res chain seq x y z
N MET A 1 34.20 34.41 14.75
CA MET A 1 33.27 33.29 14.98
C MET A 1 32.27 33.35 13.85
N ALA A 2 32.53 32.59 12.79
CA ALA A 2 31.69 32.56 11.60
C ALA A 2 30.68 31.42 11.77
N ASP A 3 29.40 31.78 11.64
CA ASP A 3 28.24 30.93 11.74
C ASP A 3 28.21 29.98 10.52
N GLU A 4 28.54 28.71 10.72
CA GLU A 4 28.48 27.68 9.69
C GLU A 4 27.02 27.26 9.50
N ALA A 5 26.31 28.00 8.64
CA ALA A 5 24.99 27.61 8.17
C ALA A 5 25.11 26.33 7.32
N THR A 6 24.97 25.17 7.96
CA THR A 6 24.90 23.89 7.26
C THR A 6 23.66 23.85 6.36
N PRO A 7 23.76 23.58 5.05
CA PRO A 7 22.59 23.45 4.19
C PRO A 7 21.81 22.20 4.62
N ARG A 8 20.54 22.34 5.03
CA ARG A 8 19.67 21.18 5.25
C ARG A 8 19.38 20.54 3.89
N PRO A 9 19.65 19.24 3.67
CA PRO A 9 19.24 18.59 2.44
C PRO A 9 17.71 18.51 2.42
N THR A 10 17.07 19.30 1.55
CA THR A 10 15.62 19.30 1.34
C THR A 10 15.18 18.25 0.32
N THR A 11 15.71 17.03 0.44
CA THR A 11 15.09 15.87 -0.21
C THR A 11 14.15 15.25 0.81
N ARG A 12 12.84 15.49 0.68
CA ARG A 12 11.83 14.77 1.47
C ARG A 12 11.95 13.29 1.10
N ARG A 13 12.71 12.54 1.89
CA ARG A 13 12.84 11.08 1.75
C ARG A 13 11.44 10.48 1.82
N GLU A 14 11.09 9.62 0.85
CA GLU A 14 9.85 8.86 0.93
C GLU A 14 9.87 8.03 2.22
N PRO A 15 8.78 7.95 2.99
CA PRO A 15 8.73 7.09 4.17
C PRO A 15 8.99 5.64 3.80
N GLU A 16 9.74 4.92 4.63
CA GLU A 16 10.06 3.50 4.42
C GLU A 16 8.80 2.63 4.23
N VAL A 17 7.70 2.94 4.91
CA VAL A 17 6.41 2.25 4.74
C VAL A 17 5.75 2.42 3.36
N LEU A 18 6.19 3.42 2.59
CA LEU A 18 5.74 3.65 1.20
C LEU A 18 6.78 3.19 0.17
N SER A 19 7.88 2.55 0.61
CA SER A 19 8.85 1.92 -0.30
C SER A 19 8.17 0.81 -1.12
N ASP A 20 8.71 0.51 -2.30
CA ASP A 20 8.16 -0.57 -3.13
C ASP A 20 8.22 -1.92 -2.41
N ALA A 21 9.25 -2.15 -1.60
CA ALA A 21 9.40 -3.34 -0.77
C ALA A 21 8.28 -3.42 0.28
N SER A 22 8.06 -2.35 1.05
CA SER A 22 6.98 -2.27 2.04
C SER A 22 5.60 -2.48 1.42
N LEU A 23 5.30 -1.80 0.31
CA LEU A 23 4.02 -1.93 -0.36
C LEU A 23 3.83 -3.32 -0.99
N THR A 24 4.92 -3.98 -1.40
CA THR A 24 4.88 -5.37 -1.86
C THR A 24 4.51 -6.33 -0.74
N ILE A 25 5.09 -6.14 0.45
CA ILE A 25 4.76 -6.92 1.64
C ILE A 25 3.29 -6.71 2.03
N LEU A 26 2.84 -5.46 2.06
CA LEU A 26 1.44 -5.12 2.35
C LEU A 26 0.46 -5.78 1.37
N ALA A 27 0.73 -5.63 0.07
CA ALA A 27 -0.13 -6.18 -0.96
C ALA A 27 -0.20 -7.71 -0.93
N ASN A 28 0.93 -8.37 -0.67
CA ASN A 28 0.96 -9.83 -0.51
C ASN A 28 0.20 -10.28 0.74
N GLY A 29 0.40 -9.60 1.88
CA GLY A 29 -0.25 -9.96 3.14
C GLY A 29 -1.77 -9.78 3.10
N VAL A 30 -2.24 -8.65 2.57
CA VAL A 30 -3.67 -8.35 2.42
C VAL A 30 -4.29 -9.15 1.27
N GLY A 31 -3.61 -9.23 0.12
CA GLY A 31 -4.15 -9.81 -1.10
C GLY A 31 -4.36 -11.33 -1.05
N ARG A 32 -3.68 -12.03 -0.13
CA ARG A 32 -3.93 -13.47 0.09
C ARG A 32 -5.23 -13.74 0.86
N GLN A 33 -5.75 -12.75 1.59
CA GLN A 33 -6.92 -12.89 2.45
C GLN A 33 -8.20 -12.54 1.67
N ASP A 34 -8.88 -13.56 1.14
CA ASP A 34 -10.08 -13.40 0.31
C ASP A 34 -9.90 -12.30 -0.76
N LEU A 35 -10.87 -11.40 -0.93
CA LEU A 35 -10.80 -10.27 -1.87
C LEU A 35 -10.33 -8.97 -1.20
N LYS A 36 -9.67 -9.03 -0.04
CA LYS A 36 -9.28 -7.82 0.71
C LYS A 36 -8.33 -6.90 -0.05
N GLY A 37 -7.52 -7.46 -0.96
CA GLY A 37 -6.69 -6.67 -1.87
C GLY A 37 -7.51 -5.80 -2.84
N LEU A 38 -8.65 -6.29 -3.32
CA LEU A 38 -9.57 -5.51 -4.17
C LEU A 38 -10.33 -4.47 -3.35
N GLU A 39 -10.83 -4.85 -2.17
CA GLU A 39 -11.49 -3.90 -1.27
C GLU A 39 -10.54 -2.74 -0.93
N LEU A 40 -9.25 -3.05 -0.66
CA LEU A 40 -8.22 -2.05 -0.40
C LEU A 40 -8.09 -1.09 -1.59
N ALA A 41 -8.00 -1.61 -2.81
CA ALA A 41 -7.92 -0.81 -4.03
C ALA A 41 -9.12 0.15 -4.17
N MET A 42 -10.34 -0.32 -3.84
CA MET A 42 -11.55 0.50 -3.86
C MET A 42 -11.49 1.63 -2.82
N PHE A 43 -11.10 1.34 -1.58
CA PHE A 43 -10.96 2.36 -0.52
C PHE A 43 -9.80 3.34 -0.75
N LEU A 44 -8.80 2.94 -1.52
CA LEU A 44 -7.75 3.81 -2.02
C LEU A 44 -8.19 4.70 -3.19
N ASN A 45 -9.48 4.69 -3.53
CA ASN A 45 -10.09 5.45 -4.62
C ASN A 45 -9.47 5.16 -5.99
N ILE A 46 -9.02 3.92 -6.22
CA ILE A 46 -8.63 3.50 -7.57
C ILE A 46 -9.91 3.30 -8.39
N PRO A 47 -10.05 3.91 -9.58
CA PRO A 47 -11.24 3.74 -10.41
C PRO A 47 -11.55 2.27 -10.70
N THR A 48 -12.82 1.87 -10.67
CA THR A 48 -13.22 0.48 -10.90
C THR A 48 -12.73 -0.06 -12.25
N THR A 49 -12.77 0.75 -13.30
CA THR A 49 -12.25 0.39 -14.63
C THR A 49 -10.76 0.07 -14.60
N THR A 50 -9.99 0.82 -13.80
CA THR A 50 -8.56 0.59 -13.58
C THR A 50 -8.33 -0.70 -12.81
N ILE A 51 -9.12 -0.98 -11.76
CA ILE A 51 -9.04 -2.24 -11.01
C ILE A 51 -9.33 -3.44 -11.93
N VAL A 52 -10.36 -3.35 -12.78
CA VAL A 52 -10.69 -4.39 -13.76
C VAL A 52 -9.53 -4.62 -14.74
N ASN A 53 -8.86 -3.57 -15.20
CA ASN A 53 -7.66 -3.71 -16.04
C ASN A 53 -6.53 -4.43 -15.30
N CYS A 54 -6.27 -4.09 -14.02
CA CYS A 54 -5.29 -4.82 -13.21
C CYS A 54 -5.63 -6.31 -13.07
N ILE A 55 -6.92 -6.67 -12.95
CA ILE A 55 -7.37 -8.07 -12.91
C ILE A 55 -7.06 -8.77 -14.25
N ASN A 56 -7.45 -8.16 -15.36
CA ASN A 56 -7.29 -8.72 -16.70
C ASN A 56 -5.81 -8.91 -17.11
N GLU A 57 -4.90 -8.12 -16.52
CA GLU A 57 -3.45 -8.26 -16.72
C GLU A 57 -2.84 -9.44 -15.94
N VAL A 58 -3.51 -9.93 -14.90
CA VAL A 58 -3.01 -11.02 -14.04
C VAL A 58 -3.67 -12.34 -14.41
N THR A 59 -4.96 -12.33 -14.69
CA THR A 59 -5.73 -13.54 -14.95
C THR A 59 -6.71 -13.33 -16.10
N HIS A 60 -6.90 -14.41 -16.89
CA HIS A 60 -7.90 -14.46 -17.95
C HIS A 60 -9.27 -14.95 -17.44
N LYS A 61 -9.40 -15.18 -16.13
CA LYS A 61 -10.64 -15.60 -15.45
C LYS A 61 -11.12 -14.51 -14.50
N PHE A 62 -12.31 -14.67 -13.95
CA PHE A 62 -12.79 -13.79 -12.88
C PHE A 62 -11.97 -13.97 -11.61
N LEU A 63 -11.59 -12.87 -10.96
CA LEU A 63 -10.97 -12.91 -9.63
C LEU A 63 -12.06 -13.24 -8.60
N THR A 64 -11.92 -14.39 -7.95
CA THR A 64 -12.87 -14.89 -6.95
C THR A 64 -12.14 -15.29 -5.67
N THR A 65 -12.88 -15.45 -4.57
CA THR A 65 -12.37 -15.96 -3.29
C THR A 65 -11.84 -17.39 -3.42
N GLU A 66 -12.45 -18.20 -4.27
CA GLU A 66 -12.05 -19.59 -4.55
C GLU A 66 -10.89 -19.71 -5.56
N GLY A 67 -10.46 -18.59 -6.16
CA GLY A 67 -9.32 -18.53 -7.07
C GLY A 67 -7.97 -18.72 -6.38
N THR A 68 -6.87 -18.57 -7.12
CA THR A 68 -5.54 -18.75 -6.52
C THR A 68 -5.14 -17.55 -5.66
N GLU A 69 -4.59 -17.80 -4.47
CA GLU A 69 -4.10 -16.73 -3.59
C GLU A 69 -3.02 -15.88 -4.28
N ASN A 70 -2.23 -16.50 -5.16
CA ASN A 70 -1.20 -15.84 -5.93
C ASN A 70 -1.77 -14.83 -6.93
N GLU A 71 -2.87 -15.15 -7.63
CA GLU A 71 -3.55 -14.19 -8.51
C GLU A 71 -4.09 -13.01 -7.68
N ARG A 72 -4.74 -13.29 -6.54
CA ARG A 72 -5.28 -12.22 -5.68
C ARG A 72 -4.19 -11.31 -5.12
N ALA A 73 -3.08 -11.88 -4.66
CA ALA A 73 -1.91 -11.12 -4.22
C ALA A 73 -1.29 -10.30 -5.36
N SER A 74 -1.19 -10.87 -6.56
CA SER A 74 -0.62 -10.17 -7.73
C SER A 74 -1.48 -9.00 -8.19
N VAL A 75 -2.81 -9.16 -8.16
CA VAL A 75 -3.75 -8.05 -8.44
C VAL A 75 -3.62 -6.97 -7.37
N ALA A 76 -3.61 -7.35 -6.09
CA ALA A 76 -3.41 -6.40 -4.99
C ALA A 76 -2.12 -5.61 -5.15
N LEU A 77 -1.02 -6.28 -5.52
CA LEU A 77 0.28 -5.66 -5.75
C LEU A 77 0.22 -4.62 -6.87
N LYS A 78 -0.36 -4.98 -8.02
CA LYS A 78 -0.56 -4.04 -9.12
C LYS A 78 -1.37 -2.82 -8.69
N CYS A 79 -2.48 -3.03 -7.99
CA CYS A 79 -3.32 -1.93 -7.52
C CYS A 79 -2.60 -1.02 -6.53
N VAL A 80 -1.88 -1.57 -5.54
CA VAL A 80 -1.18 -0.77 -4.52
C VAL A 80 -0.02 0.04 -5.13
N LEU A 81 0.78 -0.56 -6.02
CA LEU A 81 1.85 0.17 -6.71
C LEU A 81 1.30 1.23 -7.68
N LEU A 82 0.18 0.93 -8.33
CA LEU A 82 -0.51 1.92 -9.16
C LEU A 82 -1.02 3.10 -8.32
N TRP A 83 -1.65 2.84 -7.18
CA TRP A 83 -2.06 3.90 -6.25
C TRP A 83 -0.88 4.75 -5.78
N LYS A 84 0.27 4.14 -5.47
CA LYS A 84 1.50 4.88 -5.15
C LYS A 84 1.87 5.87 -6.27
N ASN A 85 1.80 5.42 -7.53
CA ASN A 85 2.10 6.27 -8.69
C ASN A 85 1.04 7.35 -8.91
N MET A 86 -0.25 7.04 -8.77
CA MET A 86 -1.36 7.99 -8.89
C MET A 86 -1.30 9.09 -7.84
N THR A 87 -0.74 8.80 -6.67
CA THR A 87 -0.67 9.72 -5.53
C THR A 87 0.71 10.37 -5.36
N LYS A 88 1.63 10.23 -6.32
CA LYS A 88 3.00 10.75 -6.20
C LYS A 88 3.08 12.26 -5.88
N ASP A 89 2.13 13.03 -6.38
CA ASP A 89 2.05 14.49 -6.18
C ASP A 89 1.22 14.87 -4.94
N THR A 90 0.61 13.89 -4.28
CA THR A 90 -0.12 14.06 -3.01
C THR A 90 0.86 14.16 -1.85
N LYS A 91 0.54 14.96 -0.83
CA LYS A 91 1.41 15.08 0.34
C LYS A 91 1.59 13.73 1.01
N THR A 92 2.82 13.39 1.38
CA THR A 92 3.16 12.14 2.08
C THR A 92 2.24 11.82 3.26
N ARG A 93 1.94 12.83 4.10
CA ARG A 93 1.02 12.67 5.25
C ARG A 93 -0.39 12.25 4.82
N GLU A 94 -0.88 12.78 3.71
CA GLU A 94 -2.20 12.43 3.17
C GLU A 94 -2.19 11.01 2.57
N ARG A 95 -1.10 10.61 1.89
CA ARG A 95 -0.90 9.23 1.39
C ARG A 95 -0.93 8.20 2.52
N VAL A 96 -0.15 8.45 3.58
CA VAL A 96 -0.11 7.58 4.78
C VAL A 96 -1.49 7.47 5.43
N LYS A 97 -2.17 8.61 5.65
CA LYS A 97 -3.52 8.61 6.24
C LYS A 97 -4.55 7.88 5.36
N SER A 98 -4.46 8.02 4.05
CA SER A 98 -5.37 7.34 3.13
C SER A 98 -5.20 5.82 3.20
N LEU A 99 -3.96 5.34 3.29
CA LEU A 99 -3.67 3.91 3.40
C LEU A 99 -4.08 3.35 4.76
N GLU A 100 -3.76 4.06 5.84
CA GLU A 100 -4.22 3.71 7.20
C GLU A 100 -5.75 3.61 7.29
N LYS A 101 -6.46 4.63 6.79
CA LYS A 101 -7.92 4.60 6.72
C LYS A 101 -8.40 3.40 5.92
N ALA A 102 -7.87 3.19 4.71
CA ALA A 102 -8.31 2.10 3.85
C ALA A 102 -8.11 0.72 4.50
N LEU A 103 -7.01 0.50 5.23
CA LEU A 103 -6.78 -0.72 6.01
C LEU A 103 -7.82 -0.94 7.10
N ARG A 104 -8.25 0.13 7.80
CA ARG A 104 -9.33 0.01 8.78
C ARG A 104 -10.66 -0.33 8.13
N GLU A 105 -11.00 0.32 7.02
CA GLU A 105 -12.28 0.14 6.33
C GLU A 105 -12.45 -1.27 5.74
N ILE A 106 -11.35 -1.93 5.33
CA ILE A 106 -11.40 -3.35 4.92
C ILE A 106 -11.45 -4.33 6.10
N GLY A 107 -11.59 -3.84 7.33
CA GLY A 107 -11.64 -4.66 8.53
C GLY A 107 -10.27 -5.17 8.99
N LYS A 108 -9.19 -4.41 8.76
CA LYS A 108 -7.82 -4.73 9.21
C LYS A 108 -7.25 -3.64 10.14
N PRO A 109 -7.89 -3.34 11.28
CA PRO A 109 -7.42 -2.31 12.21
C PRO A 109 -6.04 -2.62 12.80
N ASP A 110 -5.74 -3.88 13.12
CA ASP A 110 -4.44 -4.28 13.71
C ASP A 110 -3.26 -4.06 12.73
N ILE A 111 -3.52 -4.29 11.43
CA ILE A 111 -2.55 -4.01 10.36
C ILE A 111 -2.38 -2.50 10.18
N ALA A 112 -3.47 -1.72 10.30
CA ALA A 112 -3.42 -0.27 10.24
C ALA A 112 -2.62 0.33 11.40
N ASP A 113 -2.79 -0.20 12.61
CA ASP A 113 -2.03 0.21 13.80
C ASP A 113 -0.54 -0.12 13.64
N SER A 114 -0.23 -1.35 13.22
CA SER A 114 1.14 -1.78 12.91
C SER A 114 1.78 -0.94 11.80
N PHE A 115 1.03 -0.59 10.75
CA PHE A 115 1.50 0.28 9.66
C PHE A 115 1.87 1.68 10.18
N MET A 116 1.05 2.24 11.06
CA MET A 116 1.30 3.56 11.65
C MET A 116 2.48 3.54 12.62
N GLU A 117 2.64 2.48 13.41
CA GLU A 117 3.81 2.30 14.26
C GLU A 117 5.09 2.26 13.41
N ARG A 118 5.12 1.45 12.34
CA ARG A 118 6.27 1.40 11.41
C ARG A 118 6.54 2.76 10.77
N HIS A 119 5.50 3.50 10.40
CA HIS A 119 5.65 4.85 9.85
C HIS A 119 6.28 5.81 10.85
N GLN A 120 5.81 5.82 12.10
CA GLN A 120 6.34 6.69 13.16
C GLN A 120 7.81 6.40 13.47
N ASN A 121 8.21 5.14 13.37
CA ASN A 121 9.60 4.70 13.58
C ASN A 121 10.47 4.75 12.31
N ASN A 122 9.93 5.22 11.18
CA ASN A 122 10.59 5.20 9.87
C ASN A 122 11.21 3.83 9.52
N MET A 123 10.42 2.77 9.69
CA MET A 123 10.78 1.39 9.40
C MET A 123 10.02 0.86 8.19
N GLU A 124 10.62 -0.09 7.47
CA GLU A 124 9.89 -0.86 6.46
C GLU A 124 8.85 -1.78 7.11
N LEU A 125 7.84 -2.14 6.32
CA LEU A 125 6.87 -3.16 6.70
C LEU A 125 7.54 -4.53 6.69
N SER A 126 7.07 -5.45 7.54
CA SER A 126 7.54 -6.84 7.57
C SER A 126 6.35 -7.80 7.49
N GLY A 127 6.62 -9.03 7.01
CA GLY A 127 5.59 -10.07 6.88
C GLY A 127 4.95 -10.48 8.21
N GLU A 128 5.62 -10.21 9.33
CA GLU A 128 5.12 -10.49 10.69
C GLU A 128 3.83 -9.75 11.02
N MET A 129 3.53 -8.66 10.31
CA MET A 129 2.29 -7.90 10.47
C MET A 129 1.03 -8.67 10.00
N PHE A 130 1.21 -9.81 9.34
CA PHE A 130 0.13 -10.60 8.72
C PHE A 130 0.08 -12.06 9.24
N LEU A 131 0.80 -12.35 10.33
CA LEU A 131 0.82 -13.67 11.00
C LEU A 131 -0.40 -13.89 11.91
#